data_AF-A0A7J0CSA4-F1
#
_entry.id   AF-A0A7J0CSA4-F1
#
_cell.length_a   1.000
_cell.length_b   1.000
_cell.length_c   1.000
_cell.angle_alpha   90.00
_cell.angle_beta   90.00
_cell.angle_gamma   90.00
#
_symmetry.space_group_name_H-M   'P 1'
#
loop_
_entity.id
_entity.type
_entity.pdbx_description
1 polymer ?
#
loop_
_entity_poly.entity_id
_entity_poly.type
_entity_poly.pdbx_seq_one_letter_code
_entity_poly.pdbx_strand_id
1 'polypeptide(L)'
;MALSLYVDTARWRAHQKSVINQFPGLVPVCKGNGYGFGHERLADETIRFGSDTLAVGTTYEAATIKDWFSGDLLVLTPFRRARSPYRCRTVSSGRSPPSTGCTPWWAPGSSSSA
;
A
#
# COMPACT_ATOMS: atom_id res chain seq x y z
N MET A 1 -13.41 10.28 29.24
CA MET A 1 -13.94 11.30 28.30
C MET A 1 -13.59 10.86 26.89
N ALA A 2 -14.57 10.85 25.97
CA ALA A 2 -14.35 10.53 24.57
C ALA A 2 -14.42 11.82 23.73
N LEU A 3 -13.54 11.93 22.73
CA LEU A 3 -13.59 12.98 21.71
C LEU A 3 -14.39 12.45 20.52
N SER A 4 -15.40 13.20 20.07
CA SER A 4 -16.19 12.86 18.88
C SER A 4 -15.82 13.76 17.71
N LEU A 5 -15.54 13.15 16.56
CA LEU A 5 -15.25 13.83 15.30
C LEU A 5 -16.38 13.58 14.31
N TYR A 6 -16.88 14.63 13.69
CA TYR A 6 -17.95 14.56 12.70
C TYR A 6 -17.44 14.96 11.32
N VAL A 7 -17.84 14.19 10.31
CA VAL A 7 -17.54 14.50 8.90
C VAL A 7 -18.84 14.66 8.14
N ASP A 8 -18.98 15.79 7.45
CA ASP A 8 -20.05 15.99 6.48
C ASP A 8 -19.87 15.03 5.30
N THR A 9 -20.62 13.93 5.33
CA THR A 9 -20.48 12.83 4.35
C THR A 9 -20.89 13.26 2.95
N ALA A 10 -21.89 14.14 2.81
CA ALA A 10 -22.36 14.58 1.50
C ALA A 10 -21.30 15.46 0.83
N ARG A 11 -20.77 16.45 1.55
CA ARG A 11 -19.70 17.31 1.07
C ARG A 11 -18.43 16.53 0.77
N TRP A 12 -18.07 15.57 1.63
CA TRP A 12 -16.89 14.74 1.45
C TRP A 12 -16.96 13.87 0.19
N ARG A 13 -18.08 13.17 -0.04
CA ARG A 13 -18.27 12.35 -1.25
C ARG A 13 -18.34 13.18 -2.52
N ALA A 14 -18.95 14.36 -2.48
CA ALA A 14 -18.98 15.28 -3.61
C ALA A 14 -17.55 15.69 -4.02
N HIS A 15 -16.67 15.95 -3.03
CA HIS A 15 -15.27 16.25 -3.29
C HIS A 15 -14.54 15.04 -3.90
N GLN A 16 -14.71 13.84 -3.34
CA GLN A 16 -14.10 12.62 -3.89
C GLN A 16 -14.48 12.42 -5.37
N LYS A 17 -15.78 12.53 -5.71
CA LYS A 17 -16.26 12.41 -7.08
C LYS A 17 -15.61 13.44 -8.02
N SER A 18 -15.46 14.68 -7.56
CA SER A 18 -14.78 15.74 -8.33
C SER A 18 -13.33 15.35 -8.67
N VAL A 19 -12.58 14.89 -7.67
CA VAL A 19 -11.17 14.46 -7.85
C VAL A 19 -11.06 13.23 -8.76
N ILE A 20 -11.94 12.24 -8.59
CA ILE A 20 -11.96 11.03 -9.43
C ILE A 20 -12.21 11.37 -10.90
N ASN A 21 -13.15 12.27 -11.17
CA ASN A 21 -13.44 12.72 -12.53
C ASN A 21 -12.28 13.50 -13.15
N GLN A 22 -11.48 14.19 -12.34
CA GLN A 22 -10.32 14.95 -12.80
C GLN A 22 -9.10 14.06 -13.09
N PHE A 23 -8.94 12.97 -12.34
CA PHE A 23 -7.76 12.10 -12.39
C PHE A 23 -8.16 10.64 -12.63
N PRO A 24 -8.41 10.25 -13.89
CA PRO A 24 -8.68 8.85 -14.22
C PRO A 24 -7.46 7.98 -13.88
N GLY A 25 -7.70 6.83 -13.26
CA GLY A 25 -6.64 5.90 -12.83
C GLY A 25 -5.96 6.29 -11.50
N LEU A 26 -6.53 7.22 -10.72
CA LEU A 26 -6.01 7.51 -9.38
C LEU A 26 -6.06 6.26 -8.48
N VAL A 27 -5.11 6.18 -7.56
CA VAL A 27 -5.05 5.14 -6.52
C VAL A 27 -5.35 5.80 -5.18
N PRO A 28 -6.47 5.48 -4.51
CA PRO A 28 -6.76 5.98 -3.17
C PRO A 28 -5.73 5.48 -2.16
N VAL A 29 -5.47 6.29 -1.14
CA VAL A 29 -4.54 5.96 -0.06
C VAL A 29 -5.30 5.87 1.25
N CYS A 30 -5.09 4.79 2.00
CA CYS A 30 -5.68 4.49 3.30
C CYS A 30 -4.57 4.09 4.29
N LYS A 31 -3.70 5.05 4.64
CA LYS A 31 -2.61 4.85 5.61
C LYS A 31 -2.95 5.46 6.96
N GLY A 32 -2.31 4.99 8.02
CA GLY A 32 -2.40 5.57 9.35
C GLY A 32 -3.82 5.49 9.91
N ASN A 33 -4.40 4.29 9.96
CA ASN A 33 -5.80 4.07 10.37
C ASN A 33 -6.82 4.78 9.47
N GLY A 34 -6.54 4.85 8.17
CA GLY A 34 -7.38 5.53 7.19
C GLY A 34 -7.57 7.01 7.49
N TYR A 35 -6.50 7.72 7.88
CA TYR A 35 -6.55 9.15 8.24
C TYR A 35 -7.57 9.49 9.35
N GLY A 36 -7.88 8.52 10.22
CA GLY A 36 -8.87 8.67 11.28
C GLY A 36 -10.31 8.32 10.89
N PHE A 37 -10.56 7.98 9.63
CA PHE A 37 -11.86 7.44 9.18
C PHE A 37 -12.04 5.95 9.48
N GLY A 38 -10.93 5.23 9.73
CA GLY A 38 -10.91 3.78 9.82
C GLY A 38 -10.76 3.11 8.46
N HIS A 39 -10.12 1.95 8.46
CA HIS A 39 -9.82 1.18 7.25
C HIS A 39 -11.07 0.64 6.54
N GLU A 40 -12.03 0.12 7.30
CA GLU A 40 -13.31 -0.41 6.79
C GLU A 40 -14.05 0.67 5.97
N ARG A 41 -14.25 1.85 6.55
CA ARG A 41 -15.00 2.93 5.88
C ARG A 41 -14.32 3.40 4.60
N LEU A 42 -12.99 3.49 4.56
CA LEU A 42 -12.28 3.90 3.34
C LEU A 42 -12.21 2.78 2.28
N ALA A 43 -12.17 1.51 2.70
CA ALA A 43 -12.31 0.38 1.78
C ALA A 43 -13.69 0.42 1.10
N ASP A 44 -14.76 0.66 1.87
CA ASP A 44 -16.11 0.85 1.35
C ASP A 44 -16.20 1.98 0.33
N GLU A 45 -15.63 3.16 0.63
CA GLU A 45 -15.62 4.24 -0.36
C GLU A 45 -14.84 3.83 -1.62
N THR A 46 -13.71 3.13 -1.47
CA THR A 46 -12.91 2.64 -2.60
C THR A 46 -13.69 1.72 -3.52
N ILE A 47 -14.48 0.81 -2.93
CA ILE A 47 -15.40 -0.07 -3.67
C ILE A 47 -16.48 0.75 -4.36
N ARG A 48 -17.07 1.75 -3.69
CA ARG A 48 -18.17 2.57 -4.23
C ARG A 48 -17.80 3.30 -5.51
N PHE A 49 -16.56 3.79 -5.64
CA PHE A 49 -16.12 4.44 -6.88
C PHE A 49 -15.37 3.51 -7.85
N GLY A 50 -15.21 2.22 -7.50
CA GLY A 50 -14.75 1.19 -8.42
C GLY A 50 -13.26 1.22 -8.73
N SER A 51 -12.41 1.60 -7.78
CA SER A 51 -10.96 1.48 -7.97
C SER A 51 -10.50 0.06 -7.64
N ASP A 52 -9.74 -0.54 -8.56
CA ASP A 52 -9.20 -1.89 -8.41
C ASP A 52 -7.98 -1.98 -7.49
N THR A 53 -7.38 -0.83 -7.12
CA THR A 53 -6.17 -0.77 -6.30
C THR A 53 -6.34 0.18 -5.12
N LEU A 54 -5.92 -0.23 -3.93
CA LEU A 54 -5.91 0.59 -2.71
C LEU A 54 -4.51 0.62 -2.11
N ALA A 55 -3.97 1.83 -1.91
CA ALA A 55 -2.66 2.01 -1.31
C ALA A 55 -2.74 2.11 0.22
N VAL A 56 -1.82 1.44 0.92
CA VAL A 56 -1.75 1.36 2.37
C VAL A 56 -0.33 1.66 2.85
N GLY A 57 -0.17 2.14 4.08
CA GLY A 57 1.13 2.51 4.60
C GLY A 57 2.01 1.30 4.85
N THR A 58 1.50 0.26 5.50
CA THR A 58 2.31 -0.91 5.93
C THR A 58 1.68 -2.25 5.55
N THR A 59 2.47 -3.32 5.64
CA THR A 59 1.95 -4.69 5.45
C THR A 59 0.95 -5.11 6.53
N TYR A 60 1.01 -4.52 7.73
CA TYR A 60 0.01 -4.75 8.77
C TYR A 60 -1.30 -4.02 8.48
N GLU A 61 -1.26 -2.87 7.81
CA GLU A 61 -2.51 -2.23 7.36
C GLU A 61 -3.12 -3.01 6.20
N ALA A 62 -2.29 -3.52 5.29
CA ALA A 62 -2.73 -4.44 4.24
C ALA A 62 -3.44 -5.67 4.81
N ALA A 63 -2.96 -6.20 5.93
CA ALA A 63 -3.60 -7.28 6.70
C ALA A 63 -5.07 -7.02 6.94
N THR A 64 -5.32 -5.88 7.58
CA THR A 64 -6.61 -5.49 8.12
C THR A 64 -7.56 -5.15 6.99
N ILE A 65 -7.05 -4.49 5.95
CA ILE A 65 -7.86 -4.05 4.81
C ILE A 65 -8.28 -5.21 3.94
N LYS A 66 -7.51 -6.31 3.88
CA LYS A 66 -7.83 -7.46 3.02
C LYS A 66 -9.18 -8.10 3.32
N ASP A 67 -9.66 -8.01 4.55
CA ASP A 67 -10.98 -8.53 4.94
C ASP A 67 -12.14 -7.68 4.38
N TRP A 68 -11.86 -6.44 3.97
CA TRP A 68 -12.85 -5.46 3.49
C TRP A 68 -12.70 -5.13 2.00
N PHE A 69 -11.50 -5.25 1.44
CA PHE A 69 -11.20 -4.92 0.05
C PHE A 69 -10.55 -6.10 -0.66
N SER A 70 -11.17 -6.53 -1.76
CA SER A 70 -10.76 -7.71 -2.54
C SER A 70 -9.82 -7.40 -3.70
N GLY A 71 -9.59 -6.12 -4.02
CA GLY A 71 -8.68 -5.70 -5.09
C GLY A 71 -7.20 -5.74 -4.71
N ASP A 72 -6.38 -5.10 -5.54
CA ASP A 72 -4.93 -5.05 -5.34
C ASP A 72 -4.53 -4.07 -4.22
N LEU A 73 -3.64 -4.51 -3.34
CA LEU A 73 -3.12 -3.67 -2.25
C LEU A 73 -1.69 -3.22 -2.53
N LEU A 74 -1.50 -1.90 -2.63
CA LEU A 74 -0.19 -1.28 -2.82
C LEU A 74 0.38 -0.83 -1.46
N VAL A 75 1.41 -1.52 -0.97
CA VAL A 75 2.10 -1.12 0.26
C VAL A 75 3.15 -0.05 -0.03
N LEU A 76 2.98 1.13 0.57
CA LEU A 76 3.82 2.31 0.32
C LEU A 76 5.16 2.26 1.06
N THR A 77 5.20 1.69 2.27
CA THR A 77 6.44 1.60 3.05
C THR A 77 7.26 0.39 2.63
N PRO A 78 8.57 0.54 2.35
CA PRO A 78 9.45 -0.59 2.11
C PRO A 78 9.39 -1.62 3.24
N PHE A 79 9.33 -2.91 2.90
CA PHE A 79 9.30 -3.99 3.89
C PHE A 79 10.12 -5.18 3.41
N ARG A 80 10.62 -5.97 4.38
CA ARG A 80 11.32 -7.22 4.07
C ARG A 80 10.29 -8.30 3.75
N ARG A 81 10.30 -8.81 2.51
CA ARG A 81 9.37 -9.85 2.04
C ARG A 81 9.35 -11.08 2.94
N ALA A 82 10.51 -11.53 3.41
CA ALA A 82 10.63 -12.70 4.29
C ALA A 82 9.95 -12.53 5.67
N ARG A 83 9.67 -11.29 6.09
CA ARG A 83 9.03 -10.96 7.37
C ARG A 83 7.63 -10.38 7.17
N SER A 84 7.10 -10.38 5.95
CA SER A 84 5.76 -9.88 5.71
C SER A 84 4.74 -10.95 6.10
N PRO A 85 3.73 -10.61 6.92
CA PRO A 85 2.60 -11.51 7.15
C PRO A 85 1.77 -11.78 5.88
N TYR A 86 2.01 -11.07 4.77
CA TYR A 86 1.27 -11.21 3.52
C TYR A 86 2.18 -11.35 2.30
N ARG A 87 1.70 -12.10 1.31
CA ARG A 87 2.34 -12.17 -0.01
C ARG A 87 2.00 -10.93 -0.82
N CYS A 88 2.60 -9.80 -0.46
CA CYS A 88 2.47 -8.57 -1.24
C CYS A 88 3.25 -8.70 -2.55
N ARG A 89 2.60 -8.41 -3.68
CA ARG A 89 3.28 -8.23 -4.96
C ARG A 89 3.91 -6.84 -4.93
N THR A 90 5.22 -6.77 -4.75
CA THR A 90 5.93 -5.50 -4.87
C THR A 90 5.79 -5.05 -6.33
N VAL A 91 5.21 -3.87 -6.57
CA VAL A 91 5.37 -3.20 -7.86
C VAL A 91 6.83 -2.82 -7.94
N SER A 92 7.63 -3.68 -8.55
CA SER A 92 8.97 -3.29 -8.99
C SER A 92 8.76 -2.21 -10.04
N SER A 93 9.11 -0.96 -9.73
CA SER A 93 9.57 -0.06 -10.80
C SER A 93 10.58 -0.88 -11.60
N GLY A 94 10.38 -1.04 -12.91
CA GLY A 94 10.93 -2.10 -13.78
C GLY A 94 12.46 -2.25 -13.83
N ARG A 95 13.09 -2.46 -12.69
CA ARG A 95 14.50 -2.69 -12.48
C ARG A 95 14.56 -3.97 -11.66
N SER A 96 14.46 -5.08 -12.37
CA SER A 96 15.01 -6.33 -11.85
C SER A 96 16.44 -6.03 -11.38
N PRO A 97 16.83 -6.36 -10.14
CA PRO A 97 18.25 -6.35 -9.80
C PRO A 97 18.94 -7.29 -10.79
N PRO A 98 20.08 -6.92 -11.37
CA PRO A 98 20.81 -7.84 -12.23
C PRO A 98 21.09 -9.11 -11.42
N SER A 99 20.89 -10.26 -12.06
CA SER A 99 21.11 -11.59 -11.49
C SER A 99 22.60 -11.91 -11.31
N THR A 100 23.42 -10.93 -10.95
CA THR A 100 24.82 -11.12 -10.62
C THR A 100 24.90 -11.45 -9.14
N GLY A 101 25.42 -12.65 -8.85
CA GLY A 101 25.54 -13.22 -7.53
C GLY A 101 26.08 -12.21 -6.51
N CYS A 102 25.29 -11.96 -5.47
CA CYS A 102 25.77 -11.34 -4.25
C CYS A 102 26.72 -12.32 -3.54
N THR A 103 28.00 -12.28 -3.88
CA THR A 103 29.01 -12.66 -2.90
C THR A 103 29.08 -11.53 -1.85
N PRO A 104 28.89 -11.81 -0.56
CA PRO A 104 29.01 -10.80 0.48
C PRO A 104 30.42 -10.20 0.51
N TRP A 105 30.53 -8.90 0.75
CA TRP A 105 31.81 -8.17 0.83
C TRP A 105 32.77 -8.66 1.93
N TRP A 106 32.31 -9.52 2.84
CA TRP A 106 33.11 -10.14 3.91
C TRP A 106 33.65 -11.53 3.56
N ALA A 107 33.41 -12.04 2.34
CA ALA A 107 34.02 -13.31 1.92
C ALA A 107 35.56 -13.16 1.88
N PRO A 108 36.34 -14.02 2.57
CA PRO A 108 37.79 -13.95 2.53
C PRO A 108 38.26 -14.20 1.10
N GLY A 109 38.98 -13.24 0.52
CA GLY A 109 39.45 -13.31 -0.85
C GLY A 109 40.36 -14.52 -1.06
N SER A 110 39.95 -15.43 -1.94
CA SER A 110 40.85 -16.44 -2.49
C SER A 110 41.82 -15.74 -3.43
N SER A 111 43.03 -15.44 -2.96
CA SER A 111 44.16 -15.12 -3.82
C SER A 111 44.49 -16.37 -4.66
N SER A 112 44.15 -16.33 -5.95
CA SER A 112 44.76 -17.18 -6.97
C SER A 112 45.71 -16.31 -7.79
N SER A 113 47.01 -16.56 -7.63
CA SER A 113 48.02 -16.14 -8.60
C SER A 113 48.68 -17.42 -9.13
N ALA A 114 48.96 -17.35 -10.43
CA ALA A 114 49.47 -18.39 -11.33
C ALA A 114 50.74 -19.11 -10.87
#